data_AF-A0A9N9ZGL2-F1
#
_entry.id   AF-A0A9N9ZGL2-F1
#
_cell.length_a   1.000
_cell.length_b   1.000
_cell.length_c   1.000
_cell.angle_alpha   90.00
_cell.angle_beta   90.00
_cell.angle_gamma   90.00
#
_symmetry.space_group_name_H-M   'P 1'
#
loop_
_entity.id
_entity.type
_entity.pdbx_description
1 polymer ?
#
loop_
_entity_poly.entity_id
_entity_poly.type
_entity_poly.pdbx_seq_one_letter_code
_entity_poly.pdbx_strand_id
1 'polypeptide(L)'
;MSEPTQGNNAGDPIDPNQVVSFAELAAQYRALTSAWSKKLDLKEELFGLQKECQRLLTASNQALNQVLWEKDRLRVRHLELRRQGTIVSADEARYNQSLLNSSESFFEDGSAGLTDDMADLKATEDELDRQIADIKARLAVVERRIDEA
;
A
#
# COMPACT_ATOMS: atom_id res chain seq x y z
N MET A 1 -21.08 75.66 33.73
CA MET A 1 -22.04 74.87 34.53
C MET A 1 -22.64 73.83 33.61
N SER A 2 -22.24 72.57 33.78
CA SER A 2 -22.90 71.39 33.22
C SER A 2 -22.62 70.23 34.18
N GLU A 3 -23.68 69.62 34.69
CA GLU A 3 -23.65 68.50 35.64
C GLU A 3 -23.08 67.23 34.99
N PRO A 4 -22.45 66.33 35.77
CA PRO A 4 -22.14 64.99 35.29
C PRO A 4 -23.36 64.07 35.46
N THR A 5 -23.89 63.58 34.34
CA THR A 5 -24.92 62.54 34.29
C THR A 5 -24.38 61.23 34.87
N GLN A 6 -24.92 60.81 36.02
CA GLN A 6 -24.83 59.44 36.50
C GLN A 6 -25.56 58.51 35.53
N GLY A 7 -24.79 57.88 34.65
CA GLY A 7 -25.24 56.75 33.84
C GLY A 7 -25.12 55.46 34.66
N ASN A 8 -26.24 55.02 35.21
CA ASN A 8 -26.44 53.75 35.88
C ASN A 8 -25.95 52.58 35.01
N ASN A 9 -24.84 51.95 35.36
CA ASN A 9 -24.62 50.53 35.10
C ASN A 9 -24.85 49.80 36.43
N ALA A 10 -26.11 49.83 36.89
CA ALA A 10 -26.59 48.81 37.79
C ALA A 10 -26.42 47.49 37.02
N GLY A 11 -25.52 46.62 37.51
CA GLY A 11 -25.43 45.26 36.99
C GLY A 11 -26.83 44.68 36.98
N ASP A 12 -27.22 44.11 35.84
CA ASP A 12 -28.50 43.44 35.69
C ASP A 12 -28.73 42.56 36.93
N PRO A 13 -29.91 42.63 37.57
CA PRO A 13 -30.18 41.80 38.72
C PRO A 13 -30.05 40.34 38.28
N ILE A 14 -29.06 39.65 38.86
CA ILE A 14 -28.89 38.21 38.71
C ILE A 14 -30.23 37.61 39.14
N ASP A 15 -30.94 36.98 38.19
CA ASP A 15 -32.20 36.29 38.46
C ASP A 15 -31.94 35.27 39.59
N PRO A 16 -32.56 35.42 40.77
CA PRO A 16 -32.34 34.49 41.89
C PRO A 16 -32.80 33.06 41.57
N ASN A 17 -33.53 32.85 40.47
CA ASN A 17 -33.85 31.51 39.95
C ASN A 17 -32.72 30.88 39.10
N GLN A 18 -31.63 31.60 38.82
CA GLN A 18 -30.43 31.08 38.15
C GLN A 18 -29.31 30.69 39.12
N VAL A 19 -29.61 30.53 40.42
CA VAL A 19 -28.64 29.98 41.38
C VAL A 19 -28.54 28.47 41.14
N VAL A 20 -27.73 28.09 40.15
CA VAL A 20 -27.33 26.71 39.91
C VAL A 20 -26.68 26.20 41.19
N SER A 21 -27.21 25.13 41.76
CA SER A 21 -26.66 24.58 42.99
C SER A 21 -25.21 24.17 42.75
N PHE A 22 -24.36 24.29 43.78
CA PHE A 22 -22.97 23.84 43.68
C PHE A 22 -22.86 22.37 43.21
N ALA A 23 -23.85 21.54 43.54
CA ALA A 23 -23.95 20.17 43.09
C ALA A 23 -24.17 20.04 41.57
N GLU A 24 -25.04 20.87 40.98
CA GLU A 24 -25.28 20.90 39.54
C GLU A 24 -24.06 21.43 38.77
N LEU A 25 -23.41 22.48 39.29
CA LEU A 25 -22.17 23.00 38.69
C LEU A 25 -21.06 21.93 38.71
N ALA A 26 -20.91 21.22 39.83
CA ALA A 26 -19.95 20.11 39.95
C ALA A 26 -20.30 18.95 39.00
N ALA A 27 -21.59 18.63 38.82
CA ALA A 27 -22.03 17.60 37.88
C ALA A 27 -21.71 17.98 36.43
N GLN A 28 -21.96 19.23 36.03
CA GLN A 28 -21.62 19.74 34.70
C GLN A 28 -20.11 19.72 34.45
N TYR A 29 -19.30 20.11 35.44
CA TYR A 29 -17.85 20.08 35.32
C TYR A 29 -17.32 18.65 35.15
N ARG A 30 -17.85 17.67 35.89
CA ARG A 30 -17.51 16.24 35.73
C ARG A 30 -17.92 15.69 34.36
N ALA A 31 -19.08 16.10 33.84
CA ALA A 31 -19.54 15.68 32.53
C ALA A 31 -18.61 16.22 31.41
N LEU A 32 -18.21 17.49 31.53
CA LEU A 32 -17.24 18.11 30.62
C LEU A 32 -15.89 17.41 30.68
N THR A 33 -15.31 17.18 31.87
CA THR A 33 -14.02 16.50 31.97
C THR A 33 -14.07 15.07 31.42
N SER A 34 -15.17 14.34 31.64
CA SER A 34 -15.38 13.02 31.04
C SER A 34 -15.46 13.08 29.52
N ALA A 35 -16.18 14.06 28.95
CA ALA A 35 -16.27 14.24 27.50
C ALA A 35 -14.91 14.59 26.86
N TRP A 36 -14.11 15.42 27.54
CA TRP A 36 -12.76 15.78 27.09
C TRP A 36 -11.80 14.60 27.16
N SER A 37 -11.89 13.77 28.21
CA SER A 37 -11.10 12.53 28.31
C SER A 37 -11.40 11.60 27.13
N LYS A 38 -12.68 11.32 26.85
CA LYS A 38 -13.06 10.49 25.70
C LYS A 38 -12.56 11.05 24.37
N LYS A 39 -12.60 12.37 24.19
CA LYS A 39 -12.07 13.03 22.99
C LYS A 39 -10.55 12.90 22.88
N LEU A 40 -9.83 12.88 24.00
CA LEU A 40 -8.40 12.63 24.03
C LEU A 40 -8.08 11.18 23.63
N ASP A 41 -8.79 10.21 24.23
CA ASP A 41 -8.63 8.78 23.91
C ASP A 41 -8.84 8.51 22.41
N LEU A 42 -9.90 9.08 21.82
CA LEU A 42 -10.16 8.97 20.37
C LEU A 42 -9.04 9.56 19.51
N LYS A 43 -8.39 10.64 19.96
CA LYS A 43 -7.25 11.23 19.24
C LYS A 43 -6.02 10.34 19.32
N GLU A 44 -5.77 9.71 20.46
CA GLU A 44 -4.67 8.77 20.62
C GLU A 44 -4.86 7.54 19.72
N GLU A 45 -6.10 7.02 19.64
CA GLU A 45 -6.44 5.93 18.71
C GLU A 45 -6.24 6.33 17.25
N LEU A 46 -6.73 7.51 16.83
CA LEU A 46 -6.53 8.03 15.48
C LEU A 46 -5.05 8.17 15.13
N PHE A 47 -4.24 8.68 16.06
CA PHE A 47 -2.80 8.79 15.87
C PHE A 47 -2.14 7.41 15.75
N GLY A 48 -2.57 6.44 16.54
CA GLY A 48 -2.15 5.04 16.43
C GLY A 48 -2.46 4.44 15.06
N LEU A 49 -3.69 4.64 14.57
CA LEU A 49 -4.12 4.18 13.24
C LEU A 49 -3.34 4.85 12.11
N GLN A 50 -3.09 6.17 12.19
CA GLN A 50 -2.28 6.89 11.21
C GLN A 50 -0.86 6.31 11.11
N LYS A 51 -0.24 6.03 12.26
CA LYS A 51 1.09 5.43 12.33
C LYS A 51 1.11 4.03 11.69
N GLU A 52 0.07 3.24 11.92
CA GLU A 52 -0.04 1.90 11.36
C GLU A 52 -0.28 1.94 9.84
N CYS A 53 -1.13 2.83 9.34
CA CYS A 53 -1.30 3.07 7.89
C CYS A 53 0.03 3.45 7.23
N GLN A 54 0.80 4.36 7.84
CA GLN A 54 2.12 4.75 7.33
C GLN A 54 3.10 3.57 7.27
N ARG A 55 3.09 2.71 8.29
CA ARG A 55 3.92 1.50 8.35
C ARG A 55 3.54 0.52 7.24
N LEU A 56 2.24 0.27 7.05
CA LEU A 56 1.73 -0.63 6.01
C LEU A 56 2.02 -0.12 4.61
N LEU A 57 1.88 1.19 4.38
CA LEU A 57 2.23 1.84 3.12
C LEU A 57 3.71 1.63 2.78
N THR A 58 4.59 1.85 3.77
CA THR A 58 6.04 1.68 3.61
C THR A 58 6.39 0.22 3.29
N ALA A 59 5.81 -0.74 4.03
CA ALA A 59 6.02 -2.16 3.79
C ALA A 59 5.53 -2.60 2.40
N SER A 60 4.37 -2.09 1.96
CA SER A 60 3.80 -2.38 0.65
C SER A 60 4.69 -1.85 -0.48
N ASN A 61 5.21 -0.63 -0.34
CA ASN A 61 6.16 -0.06 -1.31
C ASN A 61 7.47 -0.86 -1.37
N GLN A 62 7.97 -1.34 -0.23
CA GLN A 62 9.16 -2.18 -0.19
C GLN A 62 8.94 -3.52 -0.91
N ALA A 63 7.79 -4.17 -0.68
CA ALA A 63 7.42 -5.40 -1.37
C ALA A 63 7.28 -5.18 -2.89
N LEU A 64 6.64 -4.07 -3.30
CA LEU A 64 6.52 -3.72 -4.71
C LEU A 64 7.89 -3.54 -5.37
N ASN A 65 8.82 -2.85 -4.72
CA ASN A 65 10.17 -2.66 -5.25
C ASN A 65 10.93 -3.99 -5.39
N GLN A 66 10.75 -4.94 -4.47
CA GLN A 66 11.34 -6.28 -4.58
C GLN A 66 10.79 -7.04 -5.79
N VAL A 67 9.47 -7.03 -5.98
CA VAL A 67 8.82 -7.68 -7.12
C VAL A 67 9.24 -7.06 -8.44
N LEU A 68 9.33 -5.72 -8.52
CA LEU A 68 9.81 -5.04 -9.71
C LEU A 68 11.26 -5.40 -10.04
N TRP A 69 12.13 -5.44 -9.03
CA TRP A 69 13.53 -5.86 -9.21
C TRP A 69 13.63 -7.30 -9.71
N GLU A 70 12.84 -8.21 -9.14
CA GLU A 70 12.82 -9.62 -9.56
C GLU A 70 12.32 -9.76 -11.01
N LYS A 71 11.29 -9.00 -11.40
CA LYS A 71 10.80 -8.95 -12.77
C LYS A 71 11.88 -8.48 -13.74
N ASP A 72 12.58 -7.39 -13.41
CA ASP A 72 13.65 -6.88 -14.27
C ASP A 72 14.82 -7.89 -14.37
N ARG A 73 15.15 -8.57 -13.26
CA ARG A 73 16.14 -9.65 -13.26
C ARG A 73 15.75 -10.80 -14.19
N LEU A 74 14.50 -11.27 -14.13
CA LEU A 74 13.99 -12.33 -15.01
C LEU A 74 13.96 -11.88 -16.47
N ARG A 75 13.61 -10.62 -16.73
CA ARG A 75 13.62 -10.05 -18.09
C ARG A 75 15.00 -10.05 -18.71
N VAL A 76 16.03 -9.67 -17.94
CA VAL A 76 17.43 -9.73 -18.38
C VAL A 76 17.83 -11.16 -18.68
N ARG A 77 17.54 -12.11 -17.78
CA ARG A 77 17.83 -13.53 -17.98
C ARG A 77 17.14 -14.09 -19.23
N HIS A 78 15.88 -13.71 -19.48
CA HIS A 78 15.15 -14.13 -20.68
C HIS A 78 15.76 -13.59 -21.97
N LEU A 79 16.30 -12.36 -21.95
CA LEU A 79 17.04 -11.80 -23.09
C LEU A 79 18.37 -12.52 -23.33
N GLU A 80 19.09 -12.89 -22.27
CA GLU A 80 20.34 -13.67 -22.36
C GLU A 80 20.09 -15.06 -22.92
N LEU A 81 19.06 -15.77 -22.45
CA LEU A 81 18.67 -17.08 -22.97
C LEU A 81 18.25 -17.00 -24.44
N ARG A 82 17.47 -15.98 -24.83
CA ARG A 82 17.16 -15.75 -26.26
C ARG A 82 18.40 -15.48 -27.09
N ARG A 83 19.37 -14.72 -26.58
CA ARG A 83 20.66 -14.49 -27.27
C ARG A 83 21.45 -15.80 -27.41
N GLN A 84 21.58 -16.59 -26.35
CA GLN A 84 22.30 -17.86 -26.39
C GLN A 84 21.63 -18.88 -27.32
N GLY A 85 20.30 -18.94 -27.36
CA GLY A 85 19.56 -19.79 -28.30
C GLY A 85 19.57 -19.33 -29.76
N THR A 86 19.95 -18.07 -30.03
CA THR A 86 20.02 -17.51 -31.39
C THR A 86 21.45 -17.48 -31.95
N ILE A 87 22.47 -17.52 -31.09
CA ILE A 87 23.88 -17.55 -31.51
C ILE A 87 24.32 -19.00 -31.65
N VAL A 88 23.86 -19.64 -32.73
CA VAL A 88 24.54 -20.79 -33.30
C VAL A 88 25.28 -20.25 -34.52
N SER A 89 26.61 -20.34 -34.56
CA SER A 89 27.39 -19.96 -35.74
C SER A 89 26.83 -20.68 -36.98
N ALA A 90 26.87 -20.07 -38.17
CA ALA A 90 26.38 -20.72 -39.39
C ALA A 90 27.03 -22.11 -39.63
N ASP A 91 28.27 -22.29 -39.19
CA ASP A 91 28.99 -23.56 -39.26
C ASP A 91 28.51 -24.57 -38.20
N GLU A 92 28.12 -24.09 -37.04
CA GLU A 92 27.61 -24.87 -35.91
C GLU A 92 26.14 -25.29 -36.15
N ALA A 93 25.37 -24.46 -36.87
CA ALA A 93 24.04 -24.77 -37.33
C ALA A 93 24.08 -25.86 -38.42
N ARG A 94 25.06 -25.79 -39.33
CA ARG A 94 25.31 -26.84 -40.33
C ARG A 94 25.78 -28.15 -39.69
N TYR A 95 26.62 -28.10 -38.67
CA TYR A 95 27.04 -29.28 -37.92
C TYR A 95 25.86 -29.93 -37.18
N ASN A 96 25.02 -29.14 -36.51
CA ASN A 96 23.82 -29.62 -35.84
C ASN A 96 22.79 -30.18 -36.83
N GLN A 97 22.63 -29.57 -38.00
CA GLN A 97 21.80 -30.10 -39.09
C GLN A 97 22.34 -31.42 -39.63
N SER A 98 23.67 -31.55 -39.76
CA SER A 98 24.33 -32.79 -40.17
C SER A 98 24.15 -33.90 -39.14
N LEU A 99 24.20 -33.58 -37.83
CA LEU A 99 23.94 -34.52 -36.74
C LEU A 99 22.48 -34.97 -36.67
N LEU A 100 21.53 -34.07 -36.93
CA LEU A 100 20.09 -34.40 -37.01
C LEU A 100 19.81 -35.33 -38.19
N ASN A 101 20.35 -35.04 -39.37
CA ASN A 101 20.17 -35.88 -40.57
C ASN A 101 20.88 -37.24 -40.47
N SER A 102 21.92 -37.37 -39.63
CA SER A 102 22.56 -38.67 -39.35
C SER A 102 21.91 -39.43 -38.20
N SER A 103 21.11 -38.76 -37.36
CA SER A 103 20.33 -39.36 -36.26
C SER A 103 18.89 -39.75 -36.65
N GLU A 104 18.43 -39.39 -37.85
CA GLU A 104 17.11 -39.75 -38.41
C GLU A 104 16.91 -41.26 -38.64
N SER A 105 17.93 -42.07 -38.34
CA SER A 105 17.84 -43.54 -38.30
C SER A 105 17.69 -44.13 -36.89
N PHE A 106 17.65 -43.32 -35.80
CA PHE A 106 17.75 -43.91 -34.46
C PHE A 106 16.96 -43.29 -33.30
N PHE A 107 16.21 -42.19 -33.43
CA PHE A 107 15.31 -41.76 -32.34
C PHE A 107 13.99 -41.18 -32.86
N GLU A 108 12.94 -42.01 -32.88
CA GLU A 108 11.61 -41.53 -32.52
C GLU A 108 11.55 -41.41 -30.99
N ASP A 109 11.02 -40.27 -30.53
CA ASP A 109 10.63 -39.93 -29.16
C ASP A 109 11.74 -39.38 -28.22
N GLY A 110 11.67 -38.08 -27.91
CA GLY A 110 12.56 -37.48 -26.90
C GLY A 110 12.73 -35.95 -26.90
N SER A 111 12.10 -35.18 -27.80
CA SER A 111 12.28 -33.72 -27.87
C SER A 111 11.10 -32.94 -27.28
N ALA A 112 10.89 -33.03 -25.96
CA ALA A 112 9.89 -32.24 -25.24
C ALA A 112 10.47 -31.36 -24.10
N GLY A 113 11.80 -31.34 -23.92
CA GLY A 113 12.43 -30.80 -22.70
C GLY A 113 12.87 -29.33 -22.70
N LEU A 114 12.73 -28.59 -23.81
CA LEU A 114 13.16 -27.17 -23.89
C LEU A 114 11.99 -26.16 -23.84
N THR A 115 10.76 -26.64 -23.98
CA THR A 115 9.55 -25.81 -23.90
C THR A 115 9.05 -25.59 -22.47
N ASP A 116 9.44 -26.47 -21.54
CA ASP A 116 8.94 -26.47 -20.15
C ASP A 116 9.49 -25.27 -19.36
N ASP A 117 10.81 -25.06 -19.37
CA ASP A 117 11.46 -23.95 -18.64
C ASP A 117 11.00 -22.55 -19.12
N MET A 118 10.63 -22.42 -20.40
CA MET A 118 10.16 -21.15 -20.96
C MET A 118 8.67 -20.90 -20.69
N ALA A 119 7.88 -21.96 -20.55
CA ALA A 119 6.50 -21.88 -20.08
C ALA A 119 6.43 -21.54 -18.59
N ASP A 120 7.32 -22.11 -17.78
CA ASP A 120 7.43 -21.85 -16.34
C ASP A 120 7.84 -20.40 -16.04
N LEU A 121 8.79 -19.85 -16.80
CA LEU A 121 9.18 -18.44 -16.68
C LEU A 121 8.05 -17.48 -17.07
N LYS A 122 7.23 -17.84 -18.07
CA LYS A 122 6.08 -17.02 -18.47
C LYS A 122 4.96 -17.09 -17.43
N ALA A 123 4.69 -18.27 -16.88
CA ALA A 123 3.71 -18.44 -15.82
C ALA A 123 4.08 -17.66 -14.54
N THR A 124 5.39 -17.59 -14.23
CA THR A 124 5.88 -16.77 -13.11
C THR A 124 5.80 -15.26 -13.39
N GLU A 125 6.00 -14.81 -14.63
CA GLU A 125 5.78 -13.40 -15.03
C GLU A 125 4.30 -13.01 -14.90
N ASP A 126 3.38 -13.84 -15.41
CA ASP A 126 1.94 -13.61 -15.30
C ASP A 126 1.45 -13.60 -13.83
N GLU A 127 2.08 -14.42 -12.97
CA GLU A 127 1.84 -14.42 -11.52
C GLU A 127 2.29 -13.11 -10.86
N LEU A 128 3.48 -12.62 -11.18
CA LEU A 128 4.01 -11.36 -10.64
C LEU A 128 3.17 -10.16 -11.07
N ASP A 129 2.72 -10.11 -12.32
CA ASP A 129 1.85 -9.05 -12.81
C ASP A 129 0.50 -9.03 -12.09
N ARG A 130 -0.06 -10.21 -11.76
CA ARG A 130 -1.27 -10.31 -10.93
C ARG A 130 -1.04 -9.80 -9.52
N GLN A 131 0.08 -10.14 -8.90
CA GLN A 131 0.43 -9.65 -7.56
C GLN A 131 0.65 -8.14 -7.54
N ILE A 132 1.30 -7.57 -8.58
CA ILE A 132 1.44 -6.12 -8.74
C ILE A 132 0.07 -5.45 -8.83
N ALA A 133 -0.87 -6.01 -9.58
CA ALA A 133 -2.22 -5.47 -9.72
C ALA A 133 -2.99 -5.47 -8.38
N ASP A 134 -2.90 -6.56 -7.61
CA ASP A 134 -3.51 -6.64 -6.27
C ASP A 134 -2.92 -5.61 -5.29
N ILE A 135 -1.58 -5.52 -5.24
CA ILE A 135 -0.90 -4.56 -4.35
C ILE A 135 -1.27 -3.13 -4.72
N LYS A 136 -1.33 -2.78 -6.01
CA LYS A 136 -1.77 -1.46 -6.47
C LYS A 136 -3.21 -1.16 -6.07
N ALA A 137 -4.11 -2.13 -6.19
CA ALA A 137 -5.50 -1.96 -5.78
C ALA A 137 -5.61 -1.71 -4.27
N ARG A 138 -4.84 -2.44 -3.46
CA ARG A 138 -4.80 -2.27 -2.00
C ARG A 138 -4.21 -0.92 -1.60
N LEU A 139 -3.15 -0.47 -2.26
CA LEU A 139 -2.57 0.87 -2.08
C LEU A 139 -3.60 1.96 -2.36
N ALA A 140 -4.32 1.87 -3.48
CA ALA A 140 -5.34 2.86 -3.84
C ALA A 140 -6.51 2.93 -2.83
N VAL A 141 -6.85 1.81 -2.17
CA VAL A 141 -7.84 1.80 -1.08
C VAL A 141 -7.30 2.47 0.17
N VAL A 142 -6.03 2.25 0.51
CA VAL A 142 -5.39 2.90 1.67
C VAL A 142 -5.26 4.39 1.45
N GLU A 143 -4.83 4.84 0.26
CA GLU A 143 -4.74 6.26 -0.11
C GLU A 143 -6.09 6.95 0.04
N ARG A 144 -7.17 6.37 -0.52
CA ARG A 144 -8.54 6.92 -0.36
C ARG A 144 -8.98 7.03 1.11
N ARG A 145 -8.64 6.03 1.93
CA ARG A 145 -9.00 6.05 3.37
C ARG A 145 -8.20 7.08 4.17
N ILE A 146 -7.01 7.48 3.70
CA ILE A 146 -6.24 8.57 4.31
C ILE A 146 -6.84 9.92 3.90
N ASP A 147 -7.26 10.09 2.66
CA ASP A 147 -7.86 11.34 2.18
C ASP A 147 -9.25 11.62 2.80
N GLU A 148 -9.97 10.58 3.23
CA GLU A 148 -11.28 10.66 3.88
C GLU A 148 -11.24 10.87 5.41
N ALA A 149 -10.06 10.79 6.04
CA ALA A 149 -9.86 10.86 7.51
C ALA A 149 -9.33 12.23 7.98
#